data_AF-A0A4R3MDK9-F1
#
_entry.id   AF-A0A4R3MDK9-F1
#
_cell.length_a   1.000
_cell.length_b   1.000
_cell.length_c   1.000
_cell.angle_alpha   90.00
_cell.angle_beta   90.00
_cell.angle_gamma   90.00
#
_symmetry.space_group_name_H-M   'P 1'
#
loop_
_entity.id
_entity.type
_entity.pdbx_description
1 polymer ?
#
loop_
_entity_poly.entity_id
_entity_poly.type
_entity_poly.pdbx_seq_one_letter_code
_entity_poly.pdbx_strand_id
1 'polypeptide(L)'
;MTELGYPNVDVLGWYDLDAPSGTLVDIISTISKAAAKAVSDAEIVKHLREQDVVVIGSTPAAYRTFFDNDLSKWKRVAEEANISVE
;
A
#
# COMPACT_ATOMS: atom_id res chain seq x y z
N MET A 1 -10.76 14.98 -3.68
CA MET A 1 -10.28 16.32 -3.28
C MET A 1 -10.28 17.34 -4.41
N THR A 2 -10.08 16.91 -5.66
CA THR A 2 -10.14 17.80 -6.84
C THR A 2 -11.44 18.61 -6.95
N GLU A 3 -12.61 17.99 -6.75
CA GLU A 3 -13.90 18.69 -6.77
C GLU A 3 -14.03 19.75 -5.66
N LEU A 4 -13.23 19.66 -4.61
CA LEU A 4 -13.16 20.62 -3.51
C LEU A 4 -12.06 21.69 -3.72
N GLY A 5 -11.43 21.75 -4.90
CA GLY A 5 -10.39 22.73 -5.24
C GLY A 5 -8.97 22.33 -4.86
N TYR A 6 -8.75 21.07 -4.46
CA TYR A 6 -7.43 20.55 -4.06
C TYR A 6 -6.98 19.41 -4.99
N PRO A 7 -6.56 19.71 -6.23
CA PRO A 7 -6.28 18.69 -7.24
C PRO A 7 -5.07 17.80 -6.93
N ASN A 8 -4.16 18.27 -6.06
CA ASN A 8 -2.92 17.58 -5.72
C ASN A 8 -2.98 16.86 -4.36
N VAL A 9 -4.15 16.89 -3.69
CA VAL A 9 -4.32 16.22 -2.41
C VAL A 9 -4.86 14.82 -2.65
N ASP A 10 -4.01 13.84 -2.43
CA ASP A 10 -4.35 12.42 -2.45
C ASP A 10 -3.84 11.74 -1.18
N VAL A 11 -4.77 11.43 -0.30
CA VAL A 11 -4.54 10.83 1.02
C VAL A 11 -5.36 9.55 1.09
N LEU A 12 -4.68 8.44 0.84
CA LEU A 12 -5.26 7.12 0.91
C LEU A 12 -4.51 6.32 1.97
N GLY A 13 -5.26 5.75 2.91
CA GLY A 13 -4.75 4.68 3.76
C GLY A 13 -4.65 3.39 2.95
N TRP A 14 -3.60 2.63 3.18
CA TRP A 14 -3.34 1.37 2.49
C TRP A 14 -2.79 0.32 3.47
N TYR A 15 -2.84 -0.94 3.04
CA TYR A 15 -2.33 -2.09 3.77
C TYR A 15 -1.28 -2.81 2.92
N ASP A 16 -0.30 -3.42 3.58
CA ASP A 16 0.79 -4.15 2.96
C ASP A 16 1.07 -5.49 3.64
N LEU A 17 2.02 -6.22 3.05
CA LEU A 17 2.65 -7.38 3.65
C LEU A 17 4.15 -7.21 3.51
N ASP A 18 4.83 -7.04 4.64
CA ASP A 18 6.28 -6.94 4.70
C ASP A 18 6.91 -8.21 5.30
N ALA A 19 8.19 -8.40 5.00
CA ALA A 19 9.01 -9.47 5.54
C ALA A 19 10.33 -8.91 6.10
N PRO A 20 10.98 -9.59 7.06
CA PRO A 20 12.26 -9.16 7.60
C PRO A 20 13.32 -8.95 6.52
N SER A 21 14.24 -8.02 6.78
CA SER A 21 15.41 -7.80 5.92
C SER A 21 16.21 -9.09 5.75
N GLY A 22 16.64 -9.37 4.52
CA GLY A 22 17.38 -10.58 4.17
C GLY A 22 16.51 -11.82 3.89
N THR A 23 15.17 -11.71 3.92
CA THR A 23 14.29 -12.80 3.47
C THR A 23 14.60 -13.19 2.02
N LEU A 24 14.77 -14.49 1.77
CA LEU A 24 15.14 -14.99 0.44
C LEU A 24 14.06 -14.68 -0.59
N VAL A 25 14.50 -14.36 -1.82
CA VAL A 25 13.62 -13.98 -2.94
C VAL A 25 12.56 -15.05 -3.23
N ASP A 26 12.89 -16.33 -3.11
CA ASP A 26 11.95 -17.41 -3.37
C ASP A 26 10.81 -17.47 -2.32
N ILE A 27 11.09 -17.08 -1.08
CA ILE A 27 10.07 -16.97 -0.02
C ILE A 27 9.16 -15.79 -0.33
N ILE A 28 9.72 -14.63 -0.68
CA ILE A 28 8.95 -13.44 -1.09
C ILE A 28 8.06 -13.76 -2.29
N SER A 29 8.60 -14.45 -3.29
CA SER A 29 7.86 -14.89 -4.49
C SER A 29 6.69 -15.79 -4.13
N THR A 30 6.90 -16.72 -3.20
CA THR A 30 5.85 -17.64 -2.73
C THR A 30 4.73 -16.88 -2.03
N ILE A 31 5.07 -15.98 -1.11
CA ILE A 31 4.09 -15.16 -0.37
C ILE A 31 3.33 -14.25 -1.33
N SER A 32 4.02 -13.56 -2.24
CA SER A 32 3.39 -12.67 -3.22
C SER A 32 2.40 -13.40 -4.12
N LYS A 33 2.73 -14.62 -4.58
CA LYS A 33 1.80 -15.45 -5.37
C LYS A 33 0.58 -15.88 -4.56
N ALA A 34 0.78 -16.26 -3.30
CA ALA A 34 -0.33 -16.64 -2.42
C ALA A 34 -1.26 -15.44 -2.13
N ALA A 35 -0.68 -14.26 -1.86
CA ALA A 35 -1.43 -13.02 -1.67
C ALA A 35 -2.22 -12.66 -2.93
N ALA A 36 -1.58 -12.66 -4.10
CA ALA A 36 -2.23 -12.38 -5.39
C ALA A 36 -3.42 -13.31 -5.65
N LYS A 37 -3.29 -14.59 -5.31
CA LYS A 37 -4.39 -15.56 -5.40
C LYS A 37 -5.53 -15.23 -4.44
N ALA A 38 -5.20 -14.92 -3.17
CA ALA A 38 -6.21 -14.58 -2.16
C ALA A 38 -6.99 -13.32 -2.53
N VAL A 39 -6.32 -12.29 -3.00
CA VAL A 39 -6.98 -11.04 -3.42
C VAL A 39 -7.76 -11.15 -4.73
N SER A 40 -7.67 -12.30 -5.42
CA SER A 40 -8.50 -12.63 -6.59
C SER A 40 -9.71 -13.49 -6.24
N ASP A 41 -9.83 -13.95 -4.99
CA ASP A 41 -10.96 -14.75 -4.52
C ASP A 41 -12.19 -13.85 -4.29
N ALA A 42 -13.33 -14.26 -4.84
CA ALA A 42 -14.55 -13.44 -4.83
C ALA A 42 -15.10 -13.21 -3.43
N GLU A 43 -15.02 -14.20 -2.53
CA GLU A 43 -15.51 -14.06 -1.17
C GLU A 43 -14.61 -13.14 -0.35
N ILE A 44 -13.29 -13.24 -0.55
CA ILE A 44 -12.32 -12.31 0.07
C ILE A 44 -12.56 -10.89 -0.43
N VAL A 45 -12.66 -10.69 -1.75
CA VAL A 45 -12.91 -9.37 -2.33
C VAL A 45 -14.22 -8.78 -1.81
N LYS A 46 -15.27 -9.59 -1.69
CA LYS A 46 -16.55 -9.17 -1.13
C LYS A 46 -16.41 -8.72 0.33
N HIS A 47 -15.79 -9.53 1.18
CA HIS A 47 -15.59 -9.19 2.60
C HIS A 47 -14.75 -7.93 2.80
N LEU A 48 -13.74 -7.70 1.96
CA LEU A 48 -12.91 -6.49 2.01
C LEU A 48 -13.69 -5.26 1.54
N ARG A 49 -14.49 -5.39 0.48
CA ARG A 49 -15.35 -4.30 0.00
C ARG A 49 -16.44 -3.90 1.00
N GLU A 50 -16.96 -4.85 1.78
CA GLU A 50 -17.89 -4.57 2.89
C GLU A 50 -17.26 -3.70 3.99
N GLN A 51 -15.94 -3.61 4.02
CA GLN A 51 -15.15 -2.74 4.92
C GLN A 51 -14.58 -1.52 4.20
N ASP A 52 -15.12 -1.18 3.02
CA ASP A 52 -14.65 -0.10 2.14
C ASP A 52 -13.19 -0.24 1.69
N VAL A 53 -12.63 -1.46 1.76
CA VAL A 53 -11.28 -1.75 1.25
C VAL A 53 -11.34 -2.07 -0.23
N VAL A 54 -10.62 -1.27 -1.02
CA VAL A 54 -10.41 -1.54 -2.44
C VAL A 54 -9.22 -2.47 -2.60
N VAL A 55 -9.50 -3.65 -3.13
CA VAL A 55 -8.48 -4.67 -3.34
C VAL A 55 -7.62 -4.32 -4.56
N ILE A 56 -6.34 -4.06 -4.32
CA ILE A 56 -5.32 -3.82 -5.35
C ILE A 56 -4.27 -4.93 -5.23
N GLY A 57 -4.18 -5.78 -6.26
CA GLY A 57 -3.08 -6.73 -6.39
C GLY A 57 -1.84 -6.05 -6.99
N SER A 58 -0.65 -6.41 -6.53
CA SER A 58 0.61 -5.91 -7.08
C SER A 58 1.69 -7.01 -7.11
N THR A 59 2.85 -6.67 -7.70
CA THR A 59 4.07 -7.47 -7.58
C THR A 59 4.99 -6.84 -6.52
N PRO A 60 5.97 -7.57 -5.95
CA PRO A 60 6.88 -7.00 -4.96
C PRO A 60 7.64 -5.78 -5.49
N ALA A 61 8.02 -5.78 -6.77
CA ALA A 61 8.69 -4.65 -7.41
C ALA A 61 7.76 -3.43 -7.55
N ALA A 62 6.52 -3.64 -8.01
CA ALA A 62 5.53 -2.56 -8.12
C ALA A 62 5.19 -1.97 -6.74
N TYR A 63 5.06 -2.83 -5.73
CA TYR A 63 4.88 -2.40 -4.34
C TYR A 63 6.06 -1.56 -3.85
N ARG A 64 7.31 -1.98 -4.10
CA ARG A 64 8.49 -1.20 -3.70
C ARG A 64 8.46 0.22 -4.27
N THR A 65 8.16 0.35 -5.56
CA THR A 65 8.05 1.66 -6.21
C THR A 65 6.95 2.53 -5.59
N PHE A 66 5.78 1.93 -5.32
CA PHE A 66 4.69 2.64 -4.64
C PHE A 66 5.11 3.12 -3.25
N PHE A 67 5.68 2.22 -2.45
CA PHE A 67 6.13 2.51 -1.09
C PHE A 67 7.18 3.63 -1.05
N ASP A 68 8.18 3.59 -1.94
CA ASP A 68 9.22 4.61 -2.02
C ASP A 68 8.64 6.00 -2.33
N ASN A 69 7.67 6.06 -3.24
CA ASN A 69 6.99 7.31 -3.59
C ASN A 69 6.12 7.82 -2.44
N ASP A 70 5.37 6.95 -1.78
CA ASP A 70 4.48 7.35 -0.68
C ASP A 70 5.28 7.77 0.55
N LEU A 71 6.36 7.05 0.88
CA LEU A 71 7.30 7.42 1.95
C LEU A 71 7.93 8.79 1.67
N SER A 72 8.35 9.06 0.42
CA SER A 72 8.92 10.35 0.03
C SER A 72 7.90 11.49 0.18
N LYS A 73 6.65 11.24 -0.24
CA LYS A 73 5.53 12.19 -0.10
C LYS A 73 5.28 12.52 1.37
N TRP A 74 5.12 11.50 2.22
CA TRP A 74 4.77 11.70 3.62
C TRP A 74 5.90 12.27 4.46
N LYS A 75 7.16 11.92 4.15
CA LYS A 75 8.32 12.57 4.75
C LYS A 75 8.29 14.09 4.51
N ARG A 76 8.07 14.50 3.26
CA ARG A 76 7.97 15.91 2.90
C ARG A 76 6.82 16.62 3.63
N VAL A 77 5.65 15.98 3.72
CA VAL A 77 4.50 16.52 4.47
C VAL A 77 4.84 16.72 5.94
N ALA A 78 5.47 15.72 6.59
CA ALA A 78 5.86 15.81 8.00
C ALA A 78 6.88 16.93 8.25
N GLU A 79 7.88 17.06 7.37
CA GLU A 79 8.90 18.11 7.43
C GLU A 79 8.28 19.52 7.26
N GLU A 80 7.45 19.72 6.23
CA GLU A 80 6.80 21.01 5.97
C GLU A 80 5.82 21.41 7.10
N ALA A 81 5.19 20.43 7.75
CA ALA A 81 4.25 20.65 8.84
C ALA A 81 4.89 20.66 10.25
N ASN A 82 6.21 20.45 10.35
CA ASN A 82 6.94 20.29 11.62
C ASN A 82 6.34 19.21 12.54
N ILE A 83 5.96 18.06 11.96
CA ILE A 83 5.40 16.92 12.69
C ILE A 83 6.53 15.97 13.12
N SER A 84 6.56 15.61 14.40
CA SER A 84 7.46 14.59 14.95
C SER A 84 6.68 13.60 15.83
N VAL A 85 7.18 12.38 15.94
CA VAL A 85 6.70 11.41 16.94
C VAL A 85 7.42 11.70 18.26
N GLU A 86 6.70 11.71 19.37
CA GLU A 86 7.26 11.85 20.74
C GLU A 86 8.07 10.61 21.15
#